data_AF-A0A9E2VMQ7-F1
#
_entry.id   AF-A0A9E2VMQ7-F1
#
_cell.length_a   1.000
_cell.length_b   1.000
_cell.length_c   1.000
_cell.angle_alpha   90.00
_cell.angle_beta   90.00
_cell.angle_gamma   90.00
#
_symmetry.space_group_name_H-M   'P 1'
#
loop_
_entity.id
_entity.type
_entity.pdbx_description
1 polymer ?
#
loop_
_entity_poly.entity_id
_entity_poly.type
_entity_poly.pdbx_seq_one_letter_code
_entity_poly.pdbx_strand_id
1 'polypeptide(L)'
;MAAFLFPVLIIPPTRIYPAPLFPLLRASLEDPRRSSFVAIFIVGLLAGFLTRLPIKVIGLAAMTLFPIAAFADIAKDGTSHNLIPFEIVVYLLHSIVPLLGGLTGRSLRQLMALGK
;
A
#
# COMPACT_ATOMS: atom_id res chain seq x y z
N MET A 1 0.28 4.01 2.31
CA MET A 1 1.32 4.55 1.39
C MET A 1 2.69 4.67 2.03
N ALA A 2 2.92 5.54 3.03
CA ALA A 2 4.27 5.79 3.58
C ALA A 2 5.00 4.51 4.02
N ALA A 3 4.32 3.61 4.74
CA ALA A 3 4.91 2.33 5.16
C ALA A 3 5.31 1.40 4.00
N PHE A 4 4.64 1.50 2.84
CA PHE A 4 4.98 0.72 1.66
C PHE A 4 6.17 1.32 0.90
N LEU A 5 6.29 2.66 0.91
CA LEU A 5 7.41 3.39 0.32
C LEU A 5 8.69 3.25 1.13
N PHE A 6 8.58 3.27 2.46
CA PHE A 6 9.71 3.44 3.35
C PHE A 6 10.86 2.45 3.09
N PRO A 7 10.62 1.14 2.92
CA PRO A 7 11.72 0.20 2.70
C PRO A 7 12.47 0.42 1.39
N VAL A 8 11.80 0.99 0.37
CA VAL A 8 12.40 1.34 -0.93
C VAL A 8 13.35 2.54 -0.78
N LEU A 9 13.12 3.42 0.20
CA LEU A 9 13.97 4.58 0.46
C LEU A 9 15.26 4.22 1.22
N ILE A 10 15.18 3.28 2.15
CA ILE A 10 16.26 3.03 3.12
C ILE A 10 17.12 1.81 2.82
N ILE A 11 16.63 0.85 2.03
CA ILE A 11 17.39 -0.35 1.70
C ILE A 11 17.91 -0.17 0.27
N PRO A 12 19.23 -0.10 0.02
CA PRO A 12 19.79 -0.12 -1.34
C PRO A 12 19.92 -1.56 -1.90
N PRO A 13 20.09 -1.75 -3.22
CA PRO A 13 20.02 -0.75 -4.29
C PRO A 13 18.56 -0.49 -4.69
N THR A 14 18.19 0.78 -4.92
CA THR A 14 16.86 1.17 -5.40
C THR A 14 16.97 1.72 -6.80
N ARG A 15 16.26 1.11 -7.76
CA ARG A 15 16.15 1.64 -9.11
C ARG A 15 15.14 2.79 -9.10
N ILE A 16 15.61 3.98 -9.43
CA ILE A 16 14.72 5.14 -9.61
C ILE A 16 14.27 5.14 -11.06
N TYR A 17 12.98 4.90 -11.27
CA TYR A 17 12.37 4.90 -12.58
C TYR A 17 12.00 6.33 -12.99
N PRO A 18 12.15 6.70 -14.26
CA PRO A 18 11.70 8.00 -14.73
C PRO A 18 10.19 8.10 -14.58
N ALA A 19 9.73 9.07 -13.78
CA ALA A 19 8.31 9.42 -13.66
C ALA A 19 8.14 10.95 -13.64
N PRO A 20 7.04 11.49 -14.19
CA PRO A 20 6.83 12.93 -14.31
C PRO A 20 6.79 13.68 -12.97
N LEU A 21 6.13 13.11 -11.95
CA LEU A 21 5.94 13.72 -10.63
C LEU A 21 6.48 12.84 -9.50
N PHE A 22 6.21 11.53 -9.54
CA PHE A 22 6.43 10.67 -8.37
C PHE A 22 7.34 9.45 -8.64
N PRO A 23 8.63 9.64 -8.95
CA PRO A 23 9.54 8.55 -9.30
C PRO A 23 9.74 7.53 -8.17
N LEU A 24 9.60 7.96 -6.91
CA LEU A 24 9.66 7.08 -5.74
C LEU A 24 8.42 6.19 -5.59
N LEU A 25 7.23 6.70 -5.92
CA LEU A 25 6.00 5.89 -5.92
C LEU A 25 6.09 4.83 -7.02
N ARG A 26 6.54 5.23 -8.22
CA ARG A 26 6.78 4.32 -9.34
C ARG A 26 7.77 3.21 -8.96
N ALA A 27 8.91 3.57 -8.36
CA ALA A 27 9.90 2.59 -7.90
C ALA A 27 9.32 1.58 -6.90
N SER A 28 8.44 2.02 -6.00
CA SER A 28 7.83 1.11 -5.02
C SER A 28 6.82 0.12 -5.62
N LEU A 29 6.28 0.41 -6.80
CA LEU A 29 5.30 -0.45 -7.48
C LEU A 29 5.96 -1.36 -8.51
N GLU A 30 6.98 -0.88 -9.21
CA GLU A 30 7.72 -1.65 -10.22
C GLU A 30 8.75 -2.60 -9.60
N ASP A 31 9.35 -2.23 -8.46
CA ASP A 31 10.27 -3.08 -7.69
C ASP A 31 9.89 -3.10 -6.21
N PRO A 32 8.72 -3.67 -5.85
CA PRO A 32 8.26 -3.69 -4.48
C PRO A 32 9.14 -4.62 -3.63
N ARG A 33 9.71 -4.08 -2.56
CA ARG A 33 10.50 -4.89 -1.61
C ARG A 33 9.58 -5.79 -0.81
N ARG A 34 10.06 -7.00 -0.47
CA ARG A 34 9.37 -7.91 0.48
C ARG A 34 9.06 -7.20 1.81
N SER A 35 9.97 -6.34 2.27
CA SER A 35 9.78 -5.53 3.47
C SER A 35 8.66 -4.49 3.35
N SER A 36 8.34 -3.99 2.16
CA SER A 36 7.19 -3.09 1.93
C SER A 36 5.87 -3.78 2.24
N PHE A 37 5.74 -5.07 1.88
CA PHE A 37 4.58 -5.89 2.22
C PHE A 37 4.47 -6.18 3.72
N VAL A 38 5.60 -6.48 4.37
CA VAL A 38 5.63 -6.67 5.83
C VAL A 38 5.23 -5.38 6.56
N ALA A 39 5.79 -4.24 6.15
CA ALA A 39 5.50 -2.95 6.76
C ALA A 39 4.02 -2.59 6.63
N ILE A 40 3.42 -2.76 5.45
CA ILE A 40 2.01 -2.46 5.24
C ILE A 40 1.07 -3.47 5.92
N PHE A 41 1.48 -4.73 6.05
CA PHE A 41 0.78 -5.71 6.88
C PHE A 41 0.75 -5.26 8.34
N ILE A 42 1.89 -4.85 8.91
CA ILE A 42 1.98 -4.35 10.29
C ILE A 42 1.09 -3.12 10.48
N VAL A 43 1.10 -2.16 9.55
CA VAL A 43 0.19 -1.01 9.62
C VAL A 43 -1.27 -1.44 9.58
N GLY A 44 -1.62 -2.38 8.71
CA GLY A 44 -2.95 -2.97 8.68
C GLY A 44 -3.33 -3.61 10.02
N LEU A 45 -2.43 -4.42 10.59
CA LEU A 45 -2.60 -5.08 11.89
C LEU A 45 -2.83 -4.08 13.01
N LEU A 46 -1.98 -3.06 13.12
CA LEU A 46 -2.14 -2.01 14.12
C LEU A 46 -3.45 -1.25 13.93
N ALA A 47 -3.83 -0.92 12.70
CA ALA A 47 -5.10 -0.26 12.42
C ALA A 47 -6.30 -1.14 12.80
N GLY A 48 -6.27 -2.44 12.49
CA GLY A 48 -7.32 -3.39 12.83
C GLY A 48 -7.46 -3.61 14.33
N PHE A 49 -6.33 -3.62 15.06
CA PHE A 49 -6.25 -3.78 16.50
C PHE A 49 -6.68 -2.51 17.25
N LEU A 50 -6.19 -1.34 16.86
CA LEU A 50 -6.39 -0.08 17.59
C LEU A 50 -7.68 0.65 17.21
N THR A 51 -8.21 0.44 16.01
CA THR A 51 -9.35 1.22 15.49
C THR A 51 -10.61 0.38 15.27
N ARG A 52 -11.76 1.06 15.16
CA ARG A 52 -13.05 0.47 14.78
C ARG A 52 -13.39 0.67 13.29
N LEU A 53 -12.45 1.15 12.48
CA LEU A 53 -12.67 1.41 11.06
C LEU A 53 -13.08 0.14 10.32
N PRO A 54 -13.98 0.20 9.31
CA PRO A 54 -14.30 -0.98 8.51
C PRO A 54 -13.03 -1.57 7.87
N ILE A 55 -12.87 -2.89 7.90
CA ILE A 55 -11.65 -3.55 7.37
C ILE A 55 -11.41 -3.23 5.90
N LYS A 56 -12.49 -3.12 5.11
CA LYS A 56 -12.43 -2.69 3.71
C LYS A 56 -11.78 -1.32 3.56
N VAL A 57 -12.06 -0.40 4.48
CA VAL A 57 -11.47 0.96 4.50
C VAL A 57 -9.98 0.90 4.82
N ILE A 58 -9.54 0.02 5.74
CA ILE A 58 -8.11 -0.15 6.06
C ILE A 58 -7.32 -0.60 4.82
N GLY A 59 -7.83 -1.61 4.10
CA GLY A 59 -7.18 -2.11 2.88
C GLY A 59 -7.13 -1.06 1.77
N LEU A 60 -8.28 -0.43 1.47
CA LEU A 60 -8.37 0.59 0.42
C LEU A 60 -7.50 1.80 0.74
N ALA A 61 -7.64 2.41 1.91
CA ALA A 61 -6.91 3.62 2.29
C ALA A 61 -5.38 3.44 2.27
N ALA A 62 -4.89 2.22 2.50
CA ALA A 62 -3.47 1.93 2.46
C ALA A 62 -2.86 2.11 1.04
N MET A 63 -3.68 1.93 0.00
CA MET A 63 -3.27 1.94 -1.41
C MET A 63 -3.91 3.06 -2.25
N THR A 64 -5.00 3.72 -1.82
CA THR A 64 -5.73 4.71 -2.64
C THR A 64 -4.87 5.86 -3.17
N LEU A 65 -3.82 6.25 -2.47
CA LEU A 65 -2.93 7.32 -2.95
C LEU A 65 -2.11 6.93 -4.19
N PHE A 66 -1.91 5.64 -4.47
CA PHE A 66 -1.20 5.17 -5.67
C PHE A 66 -1.97 5.48 -6.97
N PRO A 67 -3.25 5.08 -7.14
CA PRO A 67 -3.99 5.46 -8.34
C PRO A 67 -4.17 6.97 -8.45
N ILE A 68 -4.31 7.70 -7.33
CA ILE A 68 -4.37 9.17 -7.36
C ILE A 68 -3.07 9.76 -7.92
N ALA A 69 -1.92 9.26 -7.48
CA ALA A 69 -0.63 9.69 -8.00
C ALA A 69 -0.44 9.31 -9.48
N ALA A 70 -0.89 8.13 -9.90
CA ALA A 70 -0.87 7.71 -11.30
C ALA A 70 -1.71 8.64 -12.19
N PHE A 71 -2.91 9.03 -11.74
CA PHE A 71 -3.72 10.01 -12.48
C PHE A 71 -3.05 11.39 -12.58
N ALA A 72 -2.33 11.81 -11.55
CA ALA A 72 -1.57 13.06 -11.60
C ALA A 72 -0.37 12.97 -12.55
N ASP A 73 0.32 11.83 -12.60
CA ASP A 73 1.39 11.57 -13.58
C ASP A 73 0.85 11.57 -15.02
N ILE A 74 -0.31 10.93 -15.27
CA ILE A 74 -1.02 10.96 -16.56
C ILE A 74 -1.41 12.38 -16.96
N ALA A 75 -1.91 13.18 -16.02
CA ALA A 75 -2.30 14.56 -16.29
C ALA A 75 -1.11 15.44 -16.71
N LYS A 76 0.10 15.13 -16.25
CA LYS A 76 1.34 15.82 -16.65
C LYS A 76 1.93 15.26 -17.95
N ASP A 77 1.91 13.94 -18.12
CA ASP A 77 2.41 13.23 -19.29
C ASP A 77 1.53 12.02 -19.57
N GLY A 78 0.68 12.12 -20.60
CA GLY A 78 -0.27 11.08 -20.97
C GLY A 78 0.37 9.76 -21.43
N THR A 79 1.68 9.74 -21.67
CA THR A 79 2.42 8.53 -22.08
C THR A 79 3.04 7.77 -20.91
N SER A 80 2.94 8.32 -19.69
CA SER A 80 3.58 7.77 -18.49
C SER A 80 2.99 6.45 -17.99
N HIS A 81 1.67 6.25 -18.19
CA HIS A 81 0.91 5.06 -17.75
C HIS A 81 0.10 4.49 -18.91
N ASN A 82 0.67 3.53 -19.64
CA ASN A 82 0.03 2.93 -20.82
C ASN A 82 -0.83 1.69 -20.49
N LEU A 83 -0.81 1.23 -19.24
CA LEU A 83 -1.46 -0.02 -18.79
C LEU A 83 -2.40 0.20 -17.61
N ILE A 84 -3.12 1.33 -17.60
CA ILE A 84 -3.99 1.75 -16.48
C ILE A 84 -4.89 0.61 -15.95
N PRO A 85 -5.60 -0.19 -16.79
CA PRO A 85 -6.44 -1.26 -16.26
C PRO A 85 -5.65 -2.30 -15.46
N PHE A 86 -4.45 -2.65 -15.92
CA PHE A 86 -3.57 -3.60 -15.24
C PHE A 86 -3.00 -3.02 -13.95
N GLU A 87 -2.56 -1.76 -13.97
CA GLU A 87 -2.02 -1.07 -12.80
C GLU A 87 -3.05 -0.97 -11.67
N ILE A 88 -4.32 -0.68 -11.99
CA ILE A 88 -5.41 -0.67 -11.01
C ILE A 88 -5.58 -2.05 -10.37
N VAL A 89 -5.53 -3.13 -11.15
CA VAL A 89 -5.59 -4.50 -10.63
C VAL A 89 -4.41 -4.77 -9.68
N VAL A 90 -3.20 -4.34 -10.06
CA VAL A 90 -2.02 -4.45 -9.19
C VAL A 90 -2.24 -3.71 -7.87
N TYR A 91 -2.76 -2.49 -7.87
CA TYR A 91 -3.03 -1.74 -6.64
C TYR A 91 -4.07 -2.44 -5.75
N LEU A 92 -5.11 -3.01 -6.35
CA LEU A 92 -6.12 -3.80 -5.63
C LEU A 92 -5.50 -5.05 -4.99
N LEU A 93 -4.65 -5.78 -5.72
CA LEU A 93 -3.95 -6.95 -5.19
C LEU A 93 -3.03 -6.56 -4.02
N HIS A 94 -2.31 -5.45 -4.13
CA HIS A 94 -1.47 -4.94 -3.03
C HIS A 94 -2.28 -4.52 -1.80
N SER A 95 -3.54 -4.12 -1.99
CA SER A 95 -4.47 -3.77 -0.90
C SER A 95 -4.88 -4.97 -0.04
N ILE A 96 -4.72 -6.20 -0.55
CA ILE A 96 -5.05 -7.43 0.19
C ILE A 96 -4.15 -7.57 1.43
N VAL A 97 -2.87 -7.20 1.33
CA VAL A 97 -1.90 -7.37 2.42
C VAL A 97 -2.26 -6.56 3.69
N PRO A 98 -2.50 -5.24 3.64
CA PRO A 98 -2.99 -4.49 4.80
C PRO A 98 -4.38 -4.94 5.25
N LEU A 99 -5.23 -5.43 4.34
CA LEU A 99 -6.54 -5.97 4.69
C LEU A 99 -6.40 -7.21 5.58
N LEU A 100 -5.54 -8.15 5.19
CA LEU A 100 -5.22 -9.34 5.99
C LEU A 100 -4.64 -8.95 7.35
N GLY A 101 -3.70 -7.99 7.39
CA GLY A 101 -3.20 -7.44 8.65
C GLY A 101 -4.34 -6.92 9.52
N GLY A 102 -5.24 -6.10 8.96
CA GLY A 102 -6.39 -5.55 9.67
C GLY A 102 -7.35 -6.60 10.22
N LEU A 103 -7.61 -7.68 9.46
CA LEU A 103 -8.38 -8.82 9.95
C LEU A 103 -7.68 -9.48 11.15
N THR A 104 -6.40 -9.78 11.03
CA THR A 104 -5.61 -10.38 12.11
C THR A 104 -5.64 -9.51 13.36
N GLY A 105 -5.37 -8.20 13.24
CA GLY A 105 -5.40 -7.28 14.37
C GLY A 105 -6.77 -7.20 15.05
N ARG A 106 -7.86 -7.24 14.27
CA ARG A 106 -9.21 -7.26 14.83
C ARG A 106 -9.50 -8.54 15.60
N SER A 107 -9.16 -9.69 15.02
CA SER A 107 -9.36 -10.98 15.67
C SER A 107 -8.58 -11.06 16.98
N LEU A 108 -7.33 -10.58 17.02
CA LEU A 108 -6.53 -10.51 18.24
C LEU A 108 -7.22 -9.66 19.32
N ARG A 109 -7.72 -8.48 18.97
CA ARG A 109 -8.46 -7.63 19.92
C ARG A 109 -9.69 -8.36 20.48
N GLN A 110 -10.44 -9.05 19.62
CA GLN A 110 -11.64 -9.79 20.03
C GLN A 110 -11.30 -10.93 20.98
N LEU A 111 -10.27 -11.72 20.69
CA LEU A 111 -9.79 -12.78 21.57
C LEU A 111 -9.37 -12.25 22.95
N MET A 112 -8.64 -11.13 22.98
CA MET A 112 -8.24 -10.48 24.23
C MET A 112 -9.41 -9.90 25.02
N ALA A 113 -10.52 -9.57 24.36
CA ALA A 113 -11.73 -9.10 25.02
C ALA A 113 -12.59 -10.25 25.56
N LEU A 114 -12.54 -11.43 24.94
CA LEU A 114 -13.26 -12.64 25.38
C LEU A 114 -12.60 -13.34 26.56
N GLY A 115 -11.29 -13.15 26.76
CA GLY A 115 -10.54 -13.68 27.91
C GLY A 115 -10.61 -12.80 29.16
N LYS A 116 -11.41 -11.74 29.14
CA LYS A 116 -11.71 -10.88 30.30
C LYS A 116 -13.11 -11.16 30.79
#